data_AF-A0A932III8-F1
#
_entry.id   AF-A0A932III8-F1
#
_cell.length_a   1.000
_cell.length_b   1.000
_cell.length_c   1.000
_cell.angle_alpha   90.00
_cell.angle_beta   90.00
_cell.angle_gamma   90.00
#
_symmetry.space_group_name_H-M   'P 1'
#
loop_
_entity.id
_entity.type
_entity.pdbx_description
1 polymer ?
#
loop_
_entity_poly.entity_id
_entity_poly.type
_entity_poly.pdbx_seq_one_letter_code
_entity_poly.pdbx_strand_id
1 'polypeptide(L)'
;GESDEDFLFDGVGVGGLCDGTGACGQGTVECSQADAARATCSTNPDGSDSGAKVEICDQLDNDCDGVVNEDLTSVADSSCSKTGVCGANLAAIHATCQVDGTWSCDYLDVPSYEANVEKSCDGKDNDCNGQTDVEFAVGTGCDGEDPDQCADGKLVCAADGKAATCDDGAATVAGAEICDNQDNDCDGQTDEDFKTGGTVEFGGGPNAGDAGKVLGEVCGAGACAGGHVVCDAADATRKTLTCDSLAAALVDNCNGADDDCDGATDEDYLSGTAHAFDGGSYSGDAGKHKGDACGTGVCASGTVVCDSLTTLKCSTEGEASDEICNNLDDDCNGVTDGRFKAGGNVKYNGGPNGNGKVLGDACGTGE
;
A
#
# COMPACT_ATOMS: atom_id res chain seq x y z
N GLY A 1 88.96 44.21 21.08
CA GLY A 1 87.71 43.64 21.59
C GLY A 1 87.08 44.74 22.39
N GLU A 2 86.35 45.59 21.70
CA GLU A 2 85.40 46.49 22.35
C GLU A 2 84.22 45.59 22.72
N SER A 3 83.73 45.64 23.96
CA SER A 3 82.49 44.97 24.31
C SER A 3 81.33 45.71 23.66
N ASP A 4 80.29 44.98 23.30
CA ASP A 4 79.07 45.40 22.62
C ASP A 4 78.12 46.24 23.52
N GLU A 5 78.67 46.98 24.48
CA GLU A 5 77.93 47.72 25.52
C GLU A 5 77.03 48.84 24.95
N ASP A 6 77.28 49.25 23.70
CA ASP A 6 76.50 50.27 22.99
C ASP A 6 75.32 49.67 22.19
N PHE A 7 75.20 48.33 22.12
CA PHE A 7 74.12 47.62 21.41
C PHE A 7 73.07 47.13 22.41
N LEU A 8 72.08 47.98 22.68
CA LEU A 8 71.01 47.72 23.63
C LEU A 8 69.65 47.61 22.93
N PHE A 9 68.86 46.60 23.30
CA PHE A 9 67.42 46.53 23.03
C PHE A 9 66.68 46.78 24.34
N ASP A 10 65.86 47.84 24.40
CA ASP A 10 65.16 48.29 25.63
C ASP A 10 66.07 48.38 26.88
N GLY A 11 67.31 48.79 26.68
CA GLY A 11 68.30 48.95 27.75
C GLY A 11 69.00 47.65 28.19
N VAL A 12 68.71 46.53 27.53
CA VAL A 12 69.37 45.23 27.75
C VAL A 12 70.39 44.97 26.64
N GLY A 13 71.62 44.62 27.02
CA GLY A 13 72.69 44.30 26.07
C GLY A 13 72.56 42.91 25.45
N VAL A 14 73.29 42.68 24.36
CA VAL A 14 73.34 41.40 23.63
C VAL A 14 73.61 40.23 24.57
N GLY A 15 72.83 39.14 24.42
CA GLY A 15 72.88 37.94 25.27
C GLY A 15 72.02 38.02 26.54
N GLY A 16 71.40 39.17 26.85
CA GLY A 16 70.43 39.32 27.93
C GLY A 16 69.02 38.87 27.54
N LEU A 17 68.17 38.58 28.53
CA LEU A 17 66.76 38.27 28.28
C LEU A 17 66.01 39.54 27.86
N CYS A 18 65.17 39.43 26.83
CA CYS A 18 64.25 40.47 26.38
C CYS A 18 62.85 39.92 26.26
N ASP A 19 61.85 40.78 26.34
CA ASP A 19 60.52 40.49 25.85
C ASP A 19 60.38 41.19 24.49
N GLY A 20 60.06 40.42 23.46
CA GLY A 20 59.82 40.94 22.13
C GLY A 20 58.64 41.92 22.13
N THR A 21 58.60 42.79 21.13
CA THR A 21 57.50 43.75 20.94
C THR A 21 56.19 42.99 20.73
N GLY A 22 55.09 43.52 21.28
CA GLY A 22 53.77 42.91 21.10
C GLY A 22 53.65 41.48 21.67
N ALA A 23 53.12 40.58 20.87
CA ALA A 23 52.87 39.18 21.21
C ALA A 23 54.06 38.24 20.92
N CYS A 24 55.22 38.76 20.51
CA CYS A 24 56.40 37.95 20.16
C CYS A 24 57.03 37.20 21.34
N GLY A 25 56.69 37.59 22.58
CA GLY A 25 57.08 36.87 23.78
C GLY A 25 58.58 36.93 24.07
N GLN A 26 59.02 36.13 25.05
CA GLN A 26 60.36 36.22 25.61
C GLN A 26 61.44 35.65 24.68
N GLY A 27 62.54 36.38 24.53
CA GLY A 27 63.71 36.00 23.73
C GLY A 27 65.03 36.43 24.38
N THR A 28 66.08 36.48 23.56
CA THR A 28 67.41 36.98 23.95
C THR A 28 67.81 38.12 23.04
N VAL A 29 68.43 39.17 23.59
CA VAL A 29 68.91 40.31 22.80
C VAL A 29 70.04 39.86 21.89
N GLU A 30 69.96 40.24 20.62
CA GLU A 30 70.95 39.93 19.60
C GLU A 30 71.06 41.06 18.58
N CYS A 31 72.02 40.96 17.66
CA CYS A 31 72.10 41.91 16.55
C CYS A 31 70.98 41.63 15.56
N SER A 32 70.26 42.69 15.15
CA SER A 32 69.22 42.61 14.14
C SER A 32 69.77 42.04 12.83
N GLN A 33 69.02 41.10 12.26
CA GLN A 33 69.33 40.51 10.95
C GLN A 33 69.04 41.48 9.81
N ALA A 34 68.15 42.46 10.03
CA ALA A 34 67.80 43.49 9.05
C ALA A 34 68.77 44.69 9.07
N ASP A 35 69.28 45.05 10.25
CA ASP A 35 70.28 46.11 10.43
C ASP A 35 71.31 45.73 11.50
N ALA A 36 72.51 45.35 11.06
CA ALA A 36 73.60 44.94 11.94
C ALA A 36 74.12 46.06 12.86
N ALA A 37 73.65 47.31 12.71
CA ALA A 37 73.92 48.43 13.61
C ALA A 37 72.90 48.58 14.75
N ARG A 38 71.90 47.68 14.85
CA ARG A 38 70.84 47.72 15.87
C ARG A 38 70.75 46.40 16.65
N ALA A 39 70.50 46.47 17.96
CA ALA A 39 70.12 45.31 18.76
C ALA A 39 68.59 45.10 18.71
N THR A 40 68.15 43.85 18.63
CA THR A 40 66.73 43.44 18.63
C THR A 40 66.53 42.23 19.56
N CYS A 41 65.29 41.94 19.94
CA CYS A 41 64.99 40.68 20.59
C CYS A 41 64.96 39.54 19.57
N SER A 42 65.49 38.36 19.92
CA SER A 42 65.52 37.20 19.01
C SER A 42 64.15 36.81 18.47
N THR A 43 63.07 37.15 19.19
CA THR A 43 61.68 36.88 18.81
C THR A 43 61.02 37.98 17.97
N ASN A 44 61.62 39.15 17.80
CA ASN A 44 61.09 40.22 16.94
C ASN A 44 61.19 39.85 15.43
N PRO A 45 60.56 40.61 14.52
CA PRO A 45 60.57 40.33 13.07
C PRO A 45 61.97 40.28 12.44
N ASP A 46 62.92 41.01 13.00
CA ASP A 46 64.31 41.08 12.56
C ASP A 46 65.27 40.25 13.41
N GLY A 47 64.73 39.40 14.30
CA GLY A 47 65.47 38.45 15.12
C GLY A 47 65.66 37.08 14.47
N SER A 48 66.48 36.24 15.09
CA SER A 48 66.90 34.93 14.60
C SER A 48 65.88 33.81 14.80
N ASP A 49 64.92 34.02 15.69
CA ASP A 49 63.84 33.09 16.02
C ASP A 49 62.51 33.84 16.11
N SER A 50 62.19 34.56 15.04
CA SER A 50 61.03 35.46 14.99
C SER A 50 59.73 34.73 15.34
N GLY A 51 59.02 35.27 16.35
CA GLY A 51 57.69 34.84 16.77
C GLY A 51 56.56 35.58 16.06
N ALA A 52 56.89 36.52 15.18
CA ALA A 52 55.94 37.35 14.45
C ALA A 52 55.02 36.49 13.56
N LYS A 53 53.73 36.81 13.59
CA LYS A 53 52.68 36.17 12.81
C LYS A 53 51.92 37.25 12.05
N VAL A 54 51.11 36.83 11.07
CA VAL A 54 50.20 37.76 10.43
C VAL A 54 49.27 38.39 11.46
N GLU A 55 49.06 39.69 11.33
CA GLU A 55 48.16 40.44 12.19
C GLU A 55 46.73 39.91 12.07
N ILE A 56 46.02 39.88 13.20
CA ILE A 56 44.60 39.50 13.26
C ILE A 56 43.87 40.45 14.20
N CYS A 57 42.56 40.60 14.01
CA CYS A 57 41.76 41.48 14.86
C CYS A 57 41.55 40.86 16.25
N ASP A 58 42.50 41.04 17.18
CA ASP A 58 42.44 40.53 18.54
C ASP A 58 42.99 41.49 19.61
N GLN A 59 43.36 42.72 19.21
CA GLN A 59 44.01 43.75 20.04
C GLN A 59 45.44 43.42 20.49
N LEU A 60 46.06 42.40 19.90
CA LEU A 60 47.45 42.05 20.14
C LEU A 60 48.25 42.39 18.89
N ASP A 61 49.43 42.95 19.10
CA ASP A 61 50.44 43.19 18.06
C ASP A 61 51.09 41.84 17.72
N ASN A 62 50.53 41.12 16.74
CA ASN A 62 50.91 39.75 16.42
C ASN A 62 52.07 39.68 15.44
N ASP A 63 52.27 40.73 14.65
CA ASP A 63 53.42 40.87 13.75
C ASP A 63 54.62 41.59 14.39
N CYS A 64 54.43 42.15 15.58
CA CYS A 64 55.44 42.72 16.45
C CYS A 64 56.13 43.96 15.88
N ASP A 65 55.42 44.74 15.07
CA ASP A 65 55.90 46.00 14.51
C ASP A 65 55.71 47.22 15.44
N GLY A 66 54.96 47.02 16.54
CA GLY A 66 54.67 48.02 17.56
C GLY A 66 53.34 48.76 17.36
N VAL A 67 52.54 48.38 16.38
CA VAL A 67 51.15 48.83 16.17
C VAL A 67 50.21 47.65 16.49
N VAL A 68 48.94 47.95 16.78
CA VAL A 68 47.92 46.89 16.98
C VAL A 68 46.85 47.00 15.91
N ASN A 69 46.41 45.86 15.39
CA ASN A 69 45.35 45.72 14.39
C ASN A 69 45.57 46.56 13.11
N GLU A 70 46.83 46.74 12.70
CA GLU A 70 47.23 47.36 11.43
C GLU A 70 47.15 46.38 10.25
N ASP A 71 47.21 46.92 9.04
CA ASP A 71 47.18 46.16 7.78
C ASP A 71 45.97 45.21 7.56
N LEU A 72 45.00 45.20 8.47
CA LEU A 72 43.70 44.51 8.43
C LEU A 72 42.70 45.19 7.48
N THR A 73 43.08 45.37 6.22
CA THR A 73 42.30 46.14 5.23
C THR A 73 41.47 45.28 4.28
N SER A 74 41.61 43.95 4.33
CA SER A 74 40.92 43.03 3.44
C SER A 74 39.85 42.22 4.17
N VAL A 75 38.75 41.99 3.46
CA VAL A 75 37.71 41.03 3.88
C VAL A 75 38.29 39.62 4.03
N ALA A 76 39.38 39.30 3.33
CA ALA A 76 40.07 38.02 3.44
C ALA A 76 40.54 37.73 4.88
N ASP A 77 41.02 38.77 5.57
CA ASP A 77 41.59 38.69 6.93
C ASP A 77 40.49 38.69 8.01
N SER A 78 39.27 39.00 7.61
CA SER A 78 38.12 39.07 8.51
C SER A 78 37.44 37.73 8.76
N SER A 79 36.72 37.64 9.88
CA SER A 79 35.79 36.53 10.16
C SER A 79 34.40 36.73 9.55
N CYS A 80 34.21 37.74 8.69
CA CYS A 80 32.96 37.97 7.98
C CYS A 80 32.58 36.76 7.12
N SER A 81 31.27 36.51 6.96
CA SER A 81 30.78 35.43 6.13
C SER A 81 31.12 35.67 4.66
N LYS A 82 31.58 34.60 4.01
CA LYS A 82 32.04 34.57 2.62
C LYS A 82 31.32 33.47 1.84
N THR A 83 30.15 33.04 2.33
CA THR A 83 29.31 32.03 1.67
C THR A 83 28.20 32.71 0.89
N GLY A 84 27.54 31.98 -0.01
CA GLY A 84 26.39 32.49 -0.76
C GLY A 84 26.69 33.75 -1.56
N VAL A 85 25.77 34.70 -1.51
CA VAL A 85 25.90 35.99 -2.22
C VAL A 85 27.05 36.85 -1.67
N CYS A 86 27.41 36.70 -0.40
CA CYS A 86 28.53 37.40 0.22
C CYS A 86 29.87 36.94 -0.38
N GLY A 87 30.04 35.63 -0.56
CA GLY A 87 31.23 35.06 -1.22
C GLY A 87 31.37 35.46 -2.69
N ALA A 88 30.25 35.59 -3.39
CA ALA A 88 30.23 36.05 -4.77
C ALA A 88 30.58 37.54 -4.92
N ASN A 89 30.41 38.34 -3.85
CA ASN A 89 30.56 39.80 -3.87
C ASN A 89 31.49 40.30 -2.74
N LEU A 90 32.66 39.66 -2.56
CA LEU A 90 33.62 40.02 -1.49
C LEU A 90 34.01 41.51 -1.47
N ALA A 91 34.05 42.17 -2.62
CA ALA A 91 34.41 43.60 -2.72
C ALA A 91 33.32 44.54 -2.17
N ALA A 92 32.11 44.05 -1.95
CA ALA A 92 30.98 44.82 -1.40
C ALA A 92 30.80 44.63 0.12
N ILE A 93 31.65 43.80 0.75
CA ILE A 93 31.66 43.60 2.20
C ILE A 93 32.58 44.65 2.82
N HIS A 94 32.05 45.43 3.75
CA HIS A 94 32.84 46.37 4.54
C HIS A 94 33.20 45.73 5.89
N ALA A 95 34.39 45.14 5.96
CA ALA A 95 34.94 44.59 7.19
C ALA A 95 35.78 45.65 7.91
N THR A 96 35.48 45.92 9.18
CA THR A 96 36.23 46.86 10.03
C THR A 96 36.57 46.20 11.35
N CYS A 97 37.87 46.07 11.65
CA CYS A 97 38.32 45.64 12.97
C CYS A 97 37.97 46.73 14.00
N GLN A 98 37.19 46.36 15.00
CA GLN A 98 36.75 47.26 16.06
C GLN A 98 37.81 47.36 17.16
N VAL A 99 37.71 48.42 17.97
CA VAL A 99 38.60 48.66 19.11
C VAL A 99 38.55 47.57 20.18
N ASP A 100 37.54 46.69 20.13
CA ASP A 100 37.38 45.55 21.03
C ASP A 100 37.94 44.23 20.47
N GLY A 101 38.66 44.26 19.34
CA GLY A 101 39.23 43.05 18.73
C GLY A 101 38.17 42.15 18.12
N THR A 102 37.05 42.73 17.68
CA THR A 102 36.01 42.01 16.94
C THR A 102 35.83 42.60 15.56
N TRP A 103 35.48 41.75 14.59
CA TRP A 103 35.14 42.21 13.25
C TRP A 103 33.71 42.75 13.22
N SER A 104 33.56 43.98 12.77
CA SER A 104 32.27 44.51 12.31
C SER A 104 32.17 44.29 10.80
N CYS A 105 31.15 43.55 10.39
CA CYS A 105 30.91 43.20 8.99
C CYS A 105 29.63 43.89 8.53
N ASP A 106 29.76 44.83 7.60
CA ASP A 106 28.63 45.45 6.92
C ASP A 106 28.48 44.86 5.52
N TYR A 107 27.27 44.36 5.24
CA TYR A 107 26.89 43.69 4.00
C TYR A 107 25.85 44.49 3.21
N LEU A 108 25.56 45.75 3.58
CA LEU A 108 24.50 46.55 2.96
C LEU A 108 24.70 46.76 1.45
N ASP A 109 25.94 46.73 0.98
CA ASP A 109 26.28 46.88 -0.44
C ASP A 109 26.34 45.54 -1.19
N VAL A 110 26.20 44.41 -0.50
CA VAL A 110 26.14 43.08 -1.12
C VAL A 110 24.77 42.93 -1.81
N PRO A 111 24.73 42.74 -3.14
CA PRO A 111 23.47 42.58 -3.86
C PRO A 111 22.67 41.38 -3.34
N SER A 112 21.37 41.60 -3.13
CA SER A 112 20.43 40.59 -2.62
C SER A 112 20.71 40.05 -1.21
N TYR A 113 21.58 40.69 -0.43
CA TYR A 113 21.81 40.28 0.96
C TYR A 113 20.55 40.49 1.83
N GLU A 114 20.23 39.48 2.63
CA GLU A 114 19.12 39.45 3.57
C GLU A 114 19.65 39.18 4.99
N ALA A 115 19.48 40.12 5.91
CA ALA A 115 20.06 39.97 7.24
C ALA A 115 19.36 38.88 8.08
N ASN A 116 20.15 37.94 8.58
CA ASN A 116 19.85 36.87 9.56
C ASN A 116 18.99 35.69 9.08
N VAL A 117 18.01 35.93 8.22
CA VAL A 117 17.11 34.88 7.70
C VAL A 117 16.72 35.22 6.26
N GLU A 118 16.57 34.18 5.45
CA GLU A 118 16.09 34.33 4.08
C GLU A 118 14.59 34.64 4.04
N LYS A 119 14.26 35.56 3.14
CA LYS A 119 12.90 36.01 2.81
C LYS A 119 12.56 35.77 1.34
N SER A 120 13.57 35.40 0.56
CA SER A 120 13.48 35.04 -0.83
C SER A 120 13.85 33.57 -0.99
N CYS A 121 13.12 32.85 -1.82
CA CYS A 121 13.41 31.50 -2.26
C CYS A 121 13.97 31.58 -3.69
N ASP A 122 15.23 31.97 -3.88
CA ASP A 122 15.79 32.27 -5.21
C ASP A 122 16.94 31.34 -5.64
N GLY A 123 17.13 30.24 -4.93
CA GLY A 123 18.21 29.28 -5.20
C GLY A 123 19.57 29.80 -4.73
N LYS A 124 19.60 30.80 -3.85
CA LYS A 124 20.82 31.43 -3.34
C LYS A 124 20.77 31.54 -1.83
N ASP A 125 21.97 31.59 -1.25
CA ASP A 125 22.22 31.86 0.17
C ASP A 125 22.39 33.37 0.35
N ASN A 126 21.29 34.07 0.58
CA ASN A 126 21.14 35.50 0.70
C ASN A 126 21.45 36.04 2.10
N ASP A 127 21.36 35.20 3.14
CA ASP A 127 21.79 35.56 4.49
C ASP A 127 23.22 35.12 4.83
N CYS A 128 23.86 34.42 3.89
CA CYS A 128 25.24 33.98 3.93
C CYS A 128 25.53 33.02 5.09
N ASN A 129 24.55 32.23 5.51
CA ASN A 129 24.70 31.27 6.60
C ASN A 129 25.24 29.90 6.12
N GLY A 130 25.32 29.69 4.80
CA GLY A 130 25.78 28.46 4.17
C GLY A 130 24.69 27.45 3.81
N GLN A 131 23.42 27.81 3.97
CA GLN A 131 22.25 27.05 3.56
C GLN A 131 21.50 27.86 2.50
N THR A 132 20.78 27.18 1.61
CA THR A 132 20.07 27.81 0.50
C THR A 132 18.59 27.49 0.61
N ASP A 133 17.78 28.55 0.71
CA ASP A 133 16.32 28.57 0.82
C ASP A 133 15.75 27.64 1.91
N VAL A 134 16.51 27.43 3.00
CA VAL A 134 16.15 26.45 4.05
C VAL A 134 14.93 26.87 4.86
N GLU A 135 14.70 28.18 5.00
CA GLU A 135 13.52 28.77 5.64
C GLU A 135 12.22 28.39 4.91
N PHE A 136 12.33 27.95 3.66
CA PHE A 136 11.22 27.48 2.83
C PHE A 136 11.12 25.94 2.76
N ALA A 137 11.97 25.22 3.50
CA ALA A 137 12.06 23.75 3.47
C ALA A 137 12.37 23.17 2.07
N VAL A 138 13.09 23.92 1.23
CA VAL A 138 13.50 23.43 -0.09
C VAL A 138 14.32 22.15 0.03
N GLY A 139 14.00 21.16 -0.79
CA GLY A 139 14.60 19.84 -0.84
C GLY A 139 13.96 18.80 0.08
N THR A 140 13.03 19.17 0.97
CA THR A 140 12.27 18.20 1.76
C THR A 140 11.25 17.46 0.89
N GLY A 141 10.98 16.19 1.20
CA GLY A 141 9.95 15.41 0.53
C GLY A 141 8.58 16.06 0.70
N CYS A 142 7.80 16.04 -0.36
CA CYS A 142 6.41 16.47 -0.33
C CYS A 142 5.60 15.47 -1.15
N ASP A 143 4.40 15.26 -0.66
CA ASP A 143 3.28 14.70 -1.41
C ASP A 143 2.63 15.92 -2.03
N GLY A 144 2.63 15.97 -3.35
CA GLY A 144 2.00 17.02 -4.13
C GLY A 144 0.49 17.03 -3.90
N GLU A 145 -0.24 17.54 -4.88
CA GLU A 145 -1.67 17.23 -4.96
C GLU A 145 -1.83 16.12 -5.98
N ASP A 146 -1.61 14.87 -5.58
CA ASP A 146 -1.85 13.68 -6.41
C ASP A 146 -2.66 12.58 -5.66
N PRO A 147 -3.14 11.54 -6.37
CA PRO A 147 -4.12 10.60 -5.84
C PRO A 147 -3.54 9.41 -5.09
N ASP A 148 -2.27 9.09 -5.32
CA ASP A 148 -1.58 8.14 -4.49
C ASP A 148 -1.24 8.84 -3.15
N GLN A 149 -0.87 8.09 -2.12
CA GLN A 149 -0.42 8.72 -0.87
C GLN A 149 1.12 8.77 -0.85
N CYS A 150 1.74 8.79 -2.03
CA CYS A 150 3.16 8.61 -2.22
C CYS A 150 3.80 10.00 -2.24
N ALA A 151 4.52 10.34 -1.16
CA ALA A 151 5.31 11.57 -1.08
C ALA A 151 6.62 11.46 -1.88
N ASP A 152 6.53 11.30 -3.22
CA ASP A 152 7.69 11.11 -4.08
C ASP A 152 8.27 12.41 -4.68
N GLY A 153 7.65 13.54 -4.34
CA GLY A 153 8.09 14.88 -4.69
C GLY A 153 9.09 15.54 -3.75
N LYS A 154 9.56 16.73 -4.14
CA LYS A 154 10.42 17.60 -3.33
C LYS A 154 9.99 19.04 -3.36
N LEU A 155 10.01 19.70 -2.21
CA LEU A 155 9.80 21.15 -2.18
C LEU A 155 10.90 21.87 -2.96
N VAL A 156 10.53 22.74 -3.88
CA VAL A 156 11.41 23.61 -4.67
C VAL A 156 10.91 25.05 -4.57
N CYS A 157 11.77 26.02 -4.92
CA CYS A 157 11.32 27.41 -4.96
C CYS A 157 10.27 27.66 -6.06
N ALA A 158 9.21 28.36 -5.68
CA ALA A 158 8.22 28.87 -6.61
C ALA A 158 8.87 29.88 -7.58
N ALA A 159 8.32 30.00 -8.79
CA ALA A 159 8.88 30.87 -9.83
C ALA A 159 8.90 32.36 -9.47
N ASP A 160 8.09 32.80 -8.51
CA ASP A 160 8.10 34.17 -8.01
C ASP A 160 9.17 34.42 -6.94
N GLY A 161 9.83 33.35 -6.49
CA GLY A 161 10.89 33.35 -5.49
C GLY A 161 10.43 33.73 -4.09
N LYS A 162 9.14 33.54 -3.74
CA LYS A 162 8.60 33.99 -2.45
C LYS A 162 8.11 32.85 -1.54
N ALA A 163 8.05 31.63 -2.05
CA ALA A 163 7.58 30.46 -1.34
C ALA A 163 8.23 29.21 -1.91
N ALA A 164 8.22 28.12 -1.15
CA ALA A 164 8.40 26.79 -1.73
C ALA A 164 7.07 26.24 -2.26
N THR A 165 7.19 25.36 -3.25
CA THR A 165 6.11 24.60 -3.88
C THR A 165 6.58 23.16 -4.05
N CYS A 166 5.69 22.18 -4.07
CA CYS A 166 6.08 20.79 -4.28
C CYS A 166 6.41 20.55 -5.76
N ASP A 167 7.66 20.20 -6.06
CA ASP A 167 8.08 19.58 -7.32
C ASP A 167 7.93 18.07 -7.18
N ASP A 168 6.69 17.64 -7.35
CA ASP A 168 6.36 16.22 -7.39
C ASP A 168 6.67 15.62 -8.76
N GLY A 169 7.96 15.31 -8.95
CA GLY A 169 8.44 14.72 -10.18
C GLY A 169 7.75 13.38 -10.38
N ALA A 170 6.96 13.26 -11.46
CA ALA A 170 6.08 12.12 -11.72
C ALA A 170 6.56 10.74 -11.21
N ALA A 171 5.90 10.24 -10.15
CA ALA A 171 5.58 8.84 -9.85
C ALA A 171 6.67 7.83 -10.21
N THR A 172 7.51 7.43 -9.26
CA THR A 172 8.22 6.14 -9.38
C THR A 172 8.21 5.36 -8.06
N VAL A 173 7.21 4.51 -7.86
CA VAL A 173 7.19 3.57 -6.73
C VAL A 173 7.26 2.13 -7.26
N ALA A 174 7.57 1.19 -6.38
CA ALA A 174 7.64 -0.25 -6.65
C ALA A 174 7.11 -1.00 -5.41
N GLY A 175 5.86 -0.74 -5.06
CA GLY A 175 5.06 -1.61 -4.20
C GLY A 175 4.64 -2.88 -4.95
N ALA A 176 3.82 -3.72 -4.32
CA ALA A 176 3.01 -4.69 -5.05
C ALA A 176 1.57 -4.31 -4.74
N GLU A 177 0.73 -4.24 -5.76
CA GLU A 177 -0.66 -3.86 -5.59
C GLU A 177 -1.38 -4.75 -4.57
N ILE A 178 -2.30 -4.14 -3.85
CA ILE A 178 -3.31 -4.83 -3.08
C ILE A 178 -4.66 -4.36 -3.57
N CYS A 179 -5.67 -5.23 -3.53
CA CYS A 179 -7.01 -4.93 -4.04
C CYS A 179 -7.74 -4.01 -3.05
N ASP A 180 -7.40 -2.73 -3.09
CA ASP A 180 -8.00 -1.71 -2.23
C ASP A 180 -8.49 -0.46 -2.97
N ASN A 181 -8.38 -0.47 -4.30
CA ASN A 181 -8.68 0.66 -5.18
C ASN A 181 -7.74 1.85 -5.00
N GLN A 182 -6.50 1.62 -4.52
CA GLN A 182 -5.41 2.60 -4.53
C GLN A 182 -4.25 2.04 -5.33
N ASP A 183 -3.49 2.92 -5.97
CA ASP A 183 -2.24 2.60 -6.65
C ASP A 183 -1.15 2.59 -5.58
N ASN A 184 -0.85 1.38 -5.09
CA ASN A 184 0.04 1.17 -3.95
C ASN A 184 1.48 0.98 -4.37
N ASP A 185 1.69 0.63 -5.64
CA ASP A 185 3.01 0.55 -6.22
C ASP A 185 3.41 1.77 -7.04
N CYS A 186 2.54 2.77 -7.13
CA CYS A 186 2.72 4.06 -7.80
C CYS A 186 3.42 3.87 -9.16
N ASP A 187 2.99 2.82 -9.89
CA ASP A 187 3.33 2.51 -11.28
C ASP A 187 2.37 3.18 -12.28
N GLY A 188 1.29 3.78 -11.77
CA GLY A 188 0.26 4.49 -12.52
C GLY A 188 -0.99 3.65 -12.81
N GLN A 189 -1.08 2.44 -12.27
CA GLN A 189 -2.24 1.58 -12.39
C GLN A 189 -2.78 1.20 -11.01
N THR A 190 -4.10 1.09 -10.92
CA THR A 190 -4.77 0.72 -9.66
C THR A 190 -5.20 -0.73 -9.73
N ASP A 191 -4.81 -1.53 -8.75
CA ASP A 191 -5.12 -2.96 -8.62
C ASP A 191 -4.83 -3.76 -9.92
N GLU A 192 -3.85 -3.41 -10.73
CA GLU A 192 -3.60 -4.03 -12.04
C GLU A 192 -3.16 -5.49 -11.94
N ASP A 193 -2.52 -5.87 -10.83
CA ASP A 193 -2.26 -7.26 -10.50
C ASP A 193 -3.53 -8.12 -10.47
N PHE A 194 -4.70 -7.51 -10.23
CA PHE A 194 -6.00 -8.19 -10.11
C PHE A 194 -6.84 -8.13 -11.39
N LYS A 195 -6.35 -7.47 -12.45
CA LYS A 195 -7.05 -7.27 -13.72
C LYS A 195 -6.50 -8.19 -14.82
N THR A 196 -7.10 -8.12 -16.01
CA THR A 196 -6.66 -8.92 -17.16
C THR A 196 -5.19 -8.67 -17.47
N GLY A 197 -4.37 -9.72 -17.41
CA GLY A 197 -2.93 -9.64 -17.64
C GLY A 197 -2.08 -9.43 -16.38
N GLY A 198 -2.73 -9.24 -15.22
CA GLY A 198 -2.10 -9.25 -13.91
C GLY A 198 -1.74 -10.66 -13.43
N THR A 199 -1.35 -10.76 -12.16
CA THR A 199 -0.84 -11.99 -11.55
C THR A 199 -1.84 -12.70 -10.63
N VAL A 200 -2.95 -12.03 -10.29
CA VAL A 200 -3.97 -12.50 -9.37
C VAL A 200 -5.29 -12.73 -10.08
N GLU A 201 -5.85 -13.93 -9.91
CA GLU A 201 -7.12 -14.34 -10.48
C GLU A 201 -8.06 -14.85 -9.38
N PHE A 202 -9.36 -14.79 -9.65
CA PHE A 202 -10.38 -15.36 -8.80
C PHE A 202 -10.31 -16.88 -8.81
N GLY A 203 -10.29 -17.49 -7.62
CA GLY A 203 -10.19 -18.94 -7.43
C GLY A 203 -11.46 -19.73 -7.78
N GLY A 204 -12.54 -19.07 -8.21
CA GLY A 204 -13.76 -19.70 -8.71
C GLY A 204 -14.89 -19.87 -7.69
N GLY A 205 -14.70 -19.64 -6.39
CA GLY A 205 -15.80 -19.77 -5.42
C GLY A 205 -16.53 -21.13 -5.50
N PRO A 206 -17.86 -21.18 -5.30
CA PRO A 206 -18.68 -22.40 -5.46
C PRO A 206 -18.73 -22.89 -6.92
N ASN A 207 -18.88 -21.99 -7.89
CA ASN A 207 -18.92 -22.34 -9.31
C ASN A 207 -17.50 -22.41 -9.90
N ALA A 208 -16.98 -23.62 -10.09
CA ALA A 208 -15.66 -23.83 -10.69
C ALA A 208 -15.46 -23.14 -12.07
N GLY A 209 -16.53 -22.82 -12.79
CA GLY A 209 -16.49 -22.06 -14.05
C GLY A 209 -16.09 -20.59 -13.90
N ASP A 210 -16.04 -20.06 -12.68
CA ASP A 210 -15.56 -18.70 -12.40
C ASP A 210 -14.05 -18.63 -12.14
N ALA A 211 -13.36 -19.77 -12.08
CA ALA A 211 -11.92 -19.80 -11.85
C ALA A 211 -11.16 -19.14 -13.02
N GLY A 212 -10.17 -18.32 -12.68
CA GLY A 212 -9.36 -17.57 -13.65
C GLY A 212 -9.99 -16.25 -14.09
N LYS A 213 -11.17 -15.89 -13.57
CA LYS A 213 -11.74 -14.57 -13.79
C LYS A 213 -10.98 -13.50 -13.01
N VAL A 214 -11.02 -12.27 -13.48
CA VAL A 214 -10.30 -11.13 -12.89
C VAL A 214 -11.25 -10.03 -12.43
N LEU A 215 -10.75 -9.06 -11.67
CA LEU A 215 -11.51 -7.95 -11.10
C LEU A 215 -12.41 -7.27 -12.16
N GLY A 216 -13.72 -7.25 -11.89
CA GLY A 216 -14.76 -6.66 -12.73
C GLY A 216 -15.47 -7.62 -13.70
N GLU A 217 -14.94 -8.83 -13.94
CA GLU A 217 -15.62 -9.81 -14.80
C GLU A 217 -16.91 -10.34 -14.17
N VAL A 218 -17.87 -10.73 -15.02
CA VAL A 218 -19.15 -11.29 -14.56
C VAL A 218 -18.90 -12.68 -13.97
N CYS A 219 -19.44 -12.93 -12.78
CA CYS A 219 -19.33 -14.18 -12.05
C CYS A 219 -20.70 -14.63 -11.50
N GLY A 220 -20.70 -15.81 -10.88
CA GLY A 220 -21.87 -16.43 -10.31
C GLY A 220 -22.67 -17.23 -11.34
N ALA A 221 -23.31 -18.29 -10.84
CA ALA A 221 -24.31 -19.07 -11.55
C ALA A 221 -25.63 -19.05 -10.76
N GLY A 222 -26.72 -19.50 -11.38
CA GLY A 222 -27.99 -19.66 -10.69
C GLY A 222 -28.55 -18.38 -10.09
N ALA A 223 -28.92 -18.46 -8.81
CA ALA A 223 -29.37 -17.35 -7.98
C ALA A 223 -28.32 -16.24 -7.83
N CYS A 224 -27.04 -16.54 -8.00
CA CYS A 224 -25.93 -15.59 -7.98
C CYS A 224 -25.55 -15.06 -9.37
N ALA A 225 -26.26 -15.45 -10.43
CA ALA A 225 -25.92 -15.06 -11.79
C ALA A 225 -25.96 -13.53 -11.99
N GLY A 226 -24.97 -13.01 -12.70
CA GLY A 226 -24.84 -11.58 -12.99
C GLY A 226 -24.14 -10.77 -11.91
N GLY A 227 -23.48 -11.43 -10.95
CA GLY A 227 -22.54 -10.78 -10.05
C GLY A 227 -21.25 -10.38 -10.75
N HIS A 228 -20.37 -9.70 -10.02
CA HIS A 228 -19.07 -9.25 -10.49
C HIS A 228 -17.94 -9.68 -9.54
N VAL A 229 -16.79 -10.01 -10.12
CA VAL A 229 -15.57 -10.27 -9.36
C VAL A 229 -15.12 -8.96 -8.74
N VAL A 230 -14.96 -8.94 -7.42
CA VAL A 230 -14.60 -7.78 -6.60
C VAL A 230 -13.46 -8.14 -5.66
N CYS A 231 -12.80 -7.12 -5.10
CA CYS A 231 -11.83 -7.32 -4.03
C CYS A 231 -12.46 -8.03 -2.84
N ASP A 232 -11.79 -9.06 -2.33
CA ASP A 232 -12.25 -9.76 -1.15
C ASP A 232 -11.98 -8.91 0.11
N ALA A 233 -13.01 -8.20 0.55
CA ALA A 233 -12.95 -7.41 1.78
C ALA A 233 -12.86 -8.28 3.04
N ALA A 234 -13.16 -9.58 2.97
CA ALA A 234 -12.99 -10.50 4.09
C ALA A 234 -11.54 -10.98 4.22
N ASP A 235 -10.76 -10.93 3.14
CA ASP A 235 -9.31 -11.10 3.20
C ASP A 235 -8.65 -9.83 3.72
N ALA A 236 -8.16 -9.90 4.95
CA ALA A 236 -7.43 -8.82 5.59
C ALA A 236 -6.15 -8.42 4.84
N THR A 237 -5.61 -9.29 3.97
CA THR A 237 -4.44 -8.96 3.15
C THR A 237 -4.78 -8.25 1.84
N ARG A 238 -6.07 -8.21 1.46
CA ARG A 238 -6.56 -7.65 0.18
C ARG A 238 -5.86 -8.27 -1.03
N LYS A 239 -5.49 -9.56 -0.97
CA LYS A 239 -4.79 -10.27 -2.05
C LYS A 239 -5.65 -11.31 -2.75
N THR A 240 -6.91 -11.42 -2.38
CA THR A 240 -7.86 -12.32 -3.03
C THR A 240 -9.02 -11.55 -3.64
N LEU A 241 -9.63 -12.20 -4.61
CA LEU A 241 -10.87 -11.77 -5.24
C LEU A 241 -12.02 -12.66 -4.74
N THR A 242 -13.20 -12.09 -4.71
CA THR A 242 -14.46 -12.79 -4.47
C THR A 242 -15.49 -12.34 -5.49
N CYS A 243 -16.67 -12.95 -5.48
CA CYS A 243 -17.77 -12.54 -6.34
C CYS A 243 -18.88 -11.94 -5.46
N ASP A 244 -19.34 -10.74 -5.80
CA ASP A 244 -20.22 -9.93 -4.94
C ASP A 244 -21.61 -10.55 -4.70
N SER A 245 -22.04 -11.45 -5.58
CA SER A 245 -23.31 -12.14 -5.49
C SER A 245 -23.26 -13.41 -4.62
N LEU A 246 -22.08 -13.89 -4.20
CA LEU A 246 -21.97 -15.11 -3.36
C LEU A 246 -22.63 -14.95 -1.99
N ALA A 247 -22.83 -13.73 -1.52
CA ALA A 247 -23.58 -13.48 -0.30
C ALA A 247 -25.05 -13.95 -0.39
N ALA A 248 -25.57 -14.19 -1.60
CA ALA A 248 -26.91 -14.70 -1.85
C ALA A 248 -27.00 -16.23 -1.90
N ALA A 249 -25.87 -16.96 -1.89
CA ALA A 249 -25.86 -18.41 -1.98
C ALA A 249 -26.56 -19.06 -0.77
N LEU A 250 -27.48 -19.98 -1.04
CA LEU A 250 -28.25 -20.77 -0.08
C LEU A 250 -28.14 -22.25 -0.43
N VAL A 251 -28.34 -23.16 0.53
CA VAL A 251 -28.37 -24.60 0.19
C VAL A 251 -29.52 -24.90 -0.77
N ASP A 252 -29.24 -25.77 -1.73
CA ASP A 252 -30.16 -26.15 -2.78
C ASP A 252 -31.45 -26.79 -2.28
N ASN A 253 -32.56 -26.36 -2.86
CA ASN A 253 -33.90 -26.89 -2.59
C ASN A 253 -34.48 -27.44 -3.89
N CYS A 254 -35.50 -28.30 -3.79
CA CYS A 254 -36.18 -28.83 -4.97
C CYS A 254 -37.15 -27.79 -5.57
N ASN A 255 -36.64 -26.64 -6.00
CA ASN A 255 -37.41 -25.55 -6.60
C ASN A 255 -37.09 -25.34 -8.09
N GLY A 256 -36.13 -26.09 -8.64
CA GLY A 256 -35.66 -25.94 -10.01
C GLY A 256 -34.78 -24.71 -10.24
N ALA A 257 -34.17 -24.18 -9.18
CA ALA A 257 -33.19 -23.11 -9.21
C ALA A 257 -31.89 -23.60 -8.57
N ASP A 258 -30.78 -23.08 -9.09
CA ASP A 258 -29.43 -23.21 -8.52
C ASP A 258 -29.31 -22.16 -7.40
N ASP A 259 -29.68 -22.53 -6.18
CA ASP A 259 -29.72 -21.64 -5.01
C ASP A 259 -28.31 -21.50 -4.38
N ASP A 260 -27.45 -22.52 -4.51
CA ASP A 260 -26.11 -22.54 -3.90
C ASP A 260 -25.00 -21.98 -4.80
N CYS A 261 -25.38 -21.68 -6.05
CA CYS A 261 -24.59 -21.01 -7.04
C CYS A 261 -23.38 -21.81 -7.52
N ASP A 262 -23.41 -23.15 -7.41
CA ASP A 262 -22.35 -24.04 -7.89
C ASP A 262 -22.42 -24.33 -9.40
N GLY A 263 -23.53 -23.94 -10.05
CA GLY A 263 -23.77 -24.12 -11.48
C GLY A 263 -24.59 -25.36 -11.85
N ALA A 264 -25.00 -26.17 -10.88
CA ALA A 264 -25.97 -27.24 -11.02
C ALA A 264 -27.32 -26.83 -10.41
N THR A 265 -28.39 -27.57 -10.73
CA THR A 265 -29.74 -27.23 -10.28
C THR A 265 -30.37 -28.44 -9.63
N ASP A 266 -30.72 -28.30 -8.36
CA ASP A 266 -31.27 -29.32 -7.49
C ASP A 266 -30.38 -30.59 -7.44
N GLU A 267 -29.05 -30.47 -7.53
CA GLU A 267 -28.11 -31.60 -7.61
C GLU A 267 -28.13 -32.48 -6.36
N ASP A 268 -28.42 -31.88 -5.21
CA ASP A 268 -28.70 -32.59 -3.96
C ASP A 268 -29.90 -33.56 -4.05
N TYR A 269 -30.80 -33.37 -5.03
CA TYR A 269 -31.97 -34.22 -5.29
C TYR A 269 -31.77 -35.18 -6.47
N LEU A 270 -30.67 -35.04 -7.21
CA LEU A 270 -30.29 -35.93 -8.32
C LEU A 270 -29.46 -37.14 -7.85
N SER A 271 -28.89 -37.11 -6.65
CA SER A 271 -28.10 -38.22 -6.11
C SER A 271 -28.06 -38.25 -4.57
N GLY A 272 -27.37 -39.23 -3.98
CA GLY A 272 -27.23 -39.34 -2.51
C GLY A 272 -28.46 -39.91 -1.79
N THR A 273 -28.43 -39.93 -0.46
CA THR A 273 -29.52 -40.52 0.35
C THR A 273 -30.31 -39.49 1.17
N ALA A 274 -29.84 -38.25 1.23
CA ALA A 274 -30.44 -37.21 2.07
C ALA A 274 -31.81 -36.74 1.54
N HIS A 275 -31.99 -36.73 0.22
CA HIS A 275 -33.17 -36.20 -0.46
C HIS A 275 -33.83 -37.18 -1.44
N ALA A 276 -33.63 -38.49 -1.23
CA ALA A 276 -34.22 -39.52 -2.08
C ALA A 276 -35.75 -39.64 -1.88
N PHE A 277 -36.46 -40.05 -2.92
CA PHE A 277 -37.89 -40.31 -2.88
C PHE A 277 -38.19 -41.41 -1.85
N ASP A 278 -39.15 -41.18 -0.96
CA ASP A 278 -39.51 -42.13 0.10
C ASP A 278 -40.33 -43.34 -0.41
N GLY A 279 -40.69 -43.31 -1.70
CA GLY A 279 -41.50 -44.31 -2.37
C GLY A 279 -42.99 -43.96 -2.36
N GLY A 280 -43.47 -43.09 -1.46
CA GLY A 280 -44.89 -42.75 -1.33
C GLY A 280 -45.81 -43.98 -1.38
N SER A 281 -46.81 -43.94 -2.28
CA SER A 281 -47.71 -45.08 -2.55
C SER A 281 -47.06 -46.24 -3.35
N TYR A 282 -45.85 -46.02 -3.86
CA TYR A 282 -45.05 -46.93 -4.68
C TYR A 282 -43.83 -47.44 -3.90
N SER A 283 -44.05 -48.32 -2.92
CA SER A 283 -42.96 -48.82 -2.05
C SER A 283 -41.72 -49.38 -2.79
N GLY A 284 -41.86 -49.81 -4.06
CA GLY A 284 -40.75 -50.26 -4.92
C GLY A 284 -39.89 -49.14 -5.51
N ASP A 285 -40.31 -47.89 -5.39
CA ASP A 285 -39.64 -46.69 -5.91
C ASP A 285 -38.85 -45.92 -4.84
N ALA A 286 -38.85 -46.41 -3.60
CA ALA A 286 -38.07 -45.80 -2.52
C ALA A 286 -36.57 -45.78 -2.85
N GLY A 287 -35.93 -44.63 -2.63
CA GLY A 287 -34.52 -44.41 -2.93
C GLY A 287 -34.22 -43.89 -4.34
N LYS A 288 -35.25 -43.66 -5.17
CA LYS A 288 -35.11 -43.00 -6.47
C LYS A 288 -34.91 -41.49 -6.34
N HIS A 289 -34.35 -40.88 -7.37
CA HIS A 289 -33.96 -39.48 -7.41
C HIS A 289 -34.79 -38.69 -8.43
N LYS A 290 -34.77 -37.37 -8.34
CA LYS A 290 -35.45 -36.50 -9.30
C LYS A 290 -35.01 -36.86 -10.73
N GLY A 291 -35.98 -37.11 -11.61
CA GLY A 291 -35.73 -37.55 -12.99
C GLY A 291 -35.76 -39.07 -13.22
N ASP A 292 -35.74 -39.90 -12.17
CA ASP A 292 -35.89 -41.34 -12.32
C ASP A 292 -37.32 -41.73 -12.72
N ALA A 293 -37.46 -42.83 -13.47
CA ALA A 293 -38.77 -43.40 -13.78
C ALA A 293 -39.46 -43.94 -12.51
N CYS A 294 -40.75 -43.67 -12.35
CA CYS A 294 -41.54 -44.11 -11.18
C CYS A 294 -42.96 -44.50 -11.58
N GLY A 295 -43.68 -45.05 -10.60
CA GLY A 295 -45.05 -45.50 -10.73
C GLY A 295 -45.14 -46.97 -11.12
N THR A 296 -46.31 -47.55 -10.90
CA THR A 296 -46.64 -48.94 -11.25
C THR A 296 -48.03 -48.99 -11.90
N GLY A 297 -48.33 -50.05 -12.65
CA GLY A 297 -49.65 -50.23 -13.24
C GLY A 297 -49.96 -49.18 -14.31
N VAL A 298 -51.15 -48.59 -14.25
CA VAL A 298 -51.52 -47.49 -15.18
C VAL A 298 -50.68 -46.23 -14.94
N CYS A 299 -50.04 -46.12 -13.77
CA CYS A 299 -49.15 -45.02 -13.40
C CYS A 299 -47.67 -45.25 -13.79
N ALA A 300 -47.30 -46.36 -14.44
CA ALA A 300 -45.89 -46.73 -14.69
C ALA A 300 -45.10 -45.82 -15.65
N SER A 301 -45.73 -44.76 -16.18
CA SER A 301 -45.10 -43.76 -17.05
C SER A 301 -44.64 -42.51 -16.30
N GLY A 302 -44.66 -42.55 -14.97
CA GLY A 302 -44.27 -41.44 -14.12
C GLY A 302 -42.77 -41.18 -14.09
N THR A 303 -42.42 -39.98 -13.66
CA THR A 303 -41.04 -39.56 -13.35
C THR A 303 -41.03 -38.91 -11.99
N VAL A 304 -39.99 -39.14 -11.20
CA VAL A 304 -39.83 -38.51 -9.88
C VAL A 304 -39.60 -37.01 -10.09
N VAL A 305 -40.41 -36.19 -9.42
CA VAL A 305 -40.43 -34.73 -9.52
C VAL A 305 -40.49 -34.10 -8.13
N CYS A 306 -40.18 -32.81 -8.03
CA CYS A 306 -40.37 -32.07 -6.78
C CYS A 306 -41.86 -32.03 -6.40
N ASP A 307 -42.17 -32.35 -5.15
CA ASP A 307 -43.49 -32.15 -4.56
C ASP A 307 -43.56 -30.86 -3.75
N SER A 308 -42.50 -30.61 -2.98
CA SER A 308 -42.27 -29.38 -2.24
C SER A 308 -40.79 -28.98 -2.35
N LEU A 309 -40.40 -27.90 -1.67
CA LEU A 309 -39.00 -27.46 -1.62
C LEU A 309 -38.04 -28.52 -1.07
N THR A 310 -38.53 -29.52 -0.33
CA THR A 310 -37.66 -30.51 0.33
C THR A 310 -38.08 -31.97 0.12
N THR A 311 -39.15 -32.23 -0.65
CA THR A 311 -39.69 -33.58 -0.87
C THR A 311 -39.92 -33.88 -2.35
N LEU A 312 -39.78 -35.15 -2.71
CA LEU A 312 -40.03 -35.68 -4.04
C LEU A 312 -41.35 -36.48 -4.09
N LYS A 313 -41.98 -36.54 -5.25
CA LYS A 313 -43.11 -37.43 -5.57
C LYS A 313 -42.99 -38.05 -6.95
N CYS A 314 -43.85 -39.04 -7.23
CA CYS A 314 -44.03 -39.51 -8.59
C CYS A 314 -45.02 -38.62 -9.36
N SER A 315 -44.71 -38.24 -10.60
CA SER A 315 -45.55 -37.35 -11.41
C SER A 315 -46.97 -37.91 -11.69
N THR A 316 -47.15 -39.22 -11.59
CA THR A 316 -48.43 -39.93 -11.79
C THR A 316 -49.17 -40.24 -10.50
N GLU A 317 -48.70 -39.75 -9.34
CA GLU A 317 -49.32 -40.02 -8.04
C GLU A 317 -50.80 -39.60 -7.97
N GLY A 318 -51.18 -38.53 -8.69
CA GLY A 318 -52.56 -38.07 -8.76
C GLY A 318 -53.47 -38.85 -9.72
N GLU A 319 -52.93 -39.76 -10.53
CA GLU A 319 -53.71 -40.53 -11.52
C GLU A 319 -54.28 -41.83 -10.94
N ALA A 320 -53.86 -42.19 -9.72
CA ALA A 320 -54.39 -43.34 -9.02
C ALA A 320 -55.90 -43.18 -8.78
N SER A 321 -56.65 -44.19 -9.16
CA SER A 321 -58.10 -44.25 -8.99
C SER A 321 -58.52 -45.57 -8.35
N ASP A 322 -59.69 -45.57 -7.74
CA ASP A 322 -60.27 -46.74 -7.09
C ASP A 322 -60.36 -47.94 -8.06
N GLU A 323 -59.71 -49.06 -7.74
CA GLU A 323 -59.70 -50.30 -8.54
C GLU A 323 -61.06 -50.67 -9.14
N ILE A 324 -61.16 -50.71 -10.46
CA ILE A 324 -62.31 -51.31 -11.16
C ILE A 324 -61.86 -52.63 -11.78
N CYS A 325 -62.76 -53.61 -11.88
CA CYS A 325 -62.41 -54.94 -12.37
C CYS A 325 -62.16 -54.94 -13.88
N ASN A 326 -61.03 -54.39 -14.34
CA ASN A 326 -60.69 -54.13 -15.74
C ASN A 326 -59.36 -54.79 -16.17
N ASN A 327 -58.69 -55.54 -15.28
CA ASN A 327 -57.33 -56.10 -15.46
C ASN A 327 -56.21 -55.06 -15.56
N LEU A 328 -56.45 -53.86 -15.07
CA LEU A 328 -55.45 -52.83 -14.86
C LEU A 328 -55.23 -52.64 -13.35
N ASP A 329 -54.08 -52.09 -12.99
CA ASP A 329 -53.77 -51.64 -11.62
C ASP A 329 -54.08 -50.15 -11.62
N ASP A 330 -55.34 -49.81 -11.34
CA ASP A 330 -55.91 -48.47 -11.43
C ASP A 330 -55.52 -47.62 -10.21
N ASP A 331 -55.34 -48.24 -9.04
CA ASP A 331 -54.90 -47.54 -7.81
C ASP A 331 -53.37 -47.49 -7.69
N CYS A 332 -52.68 -48.10 -8.66
CA CYS A 332 -51.24 -48.05 -8.88
C CYS A 332 -50.39 -48.55 -7.69
N ASN A 333 -50.96 -49.39 -6.81
CA ASN A 333 -50.27 -49.94 -5.65
C ASN A 333 -49.41 -51.17 -5.99
N GLY A 334 -49.38 -51.60 -7.26
CA GLY A 334 -48.66 -52.77 -7.74
C GLY A 334 -49.48 -54.05 -7.77
N VAL A 335 -50.79 -53.98 -7.51
CA VAL A 335 -51.69 -55.13 -7.45
C VAL A 335 -52.95 -54.91 -8.30
N THR A 336 -52.88 -55.36 -9.56
CA THR A 336 -54.02 -55.40 -10.50
C THR A 336 -55.29 -56.02 -9.89
N ASP A 337 -56.44 -55.35 -9.98
CA ASP A 337 -57.75 -55.78 -9.47
C ASP A 337 -57.73 -56.23 -7.99
N GLY A 338 -56.88 -55.62 -7.15
CA GLY A 338 -56.60 -56.09 -5.78
C GLY A 338 -57.84 -56.24 -4.90
N ARG A 339 -58.82 -55.32 -5.03
CA ARG A 339 -60.09 -55.35 -4.28
C ARG A 339 -60.98 -56.55 -4.61
N PHE A 340 -60.82 -57.11 -5.80
CA PHE A 340 -61.62 -58.21 -6.33
C PHE A 340 -60.93 -59.55 -6.16
N LYS A 341 -59.65 -59.62 -5.79
CA LYS A 341 -58.88 -60.86 -5.57
C LYS A 341 -59.12 -61.44 -4.16
N ALA A 342 -58.61 -62.65 -3.92
CA ALA A 342 -58.68 -63.31 -2.61
C ALA A 342 -58.01 -62.46 -1.51
N GLY A 343 -58.77 -62.13 -0.46
CA GLY A 343 -58.35 -61.21 0.61
C GLY A 343 -58.86 -59.77 0.43
N GLY A 344 -59.37 -59.43 -0.76
CA GLY A 344 -60.07 -58.17 -1.02
C GLY A 344 -61.46 -58.08 -0.39
N ASN A 345 -62.08 -56.91 -0.50
CA ASN A 345 -63.36 -56.59 0.13
C ASN A 345 -64.57 -56.64 -0.84
N VAL A 346 -64.34 -56.80 -2.15
CA VAL A 346 -65.40 -56.91 -3.14
C VAL A 346 -65.60 -58.37 -3.53
N LYS A 347 -66.86 -58.82 -3.52
CA LYS A 347 -67.26 -60.18 -3.87
C LYS A 347 -68.37 -60.14 -4.91
N TYR A 348 -68.38 -61.12 -5.81
CA TYR A 348 -69.44 -61.28 -6.79
C TYR A 348 -70.81 -61.49 -6.10
N ASN A 349 -71.83 -60.75 -6.54
CA ASN A 349 -73.21 -60.86 -6.04
C ASN A 349 -74.20 -60.88 -7.20
N GLY A 350 -74.19 -61.97 -7.98
CA GLY A 350 -74.93 -62.08 -9.23
C GLY A 350 -75.56 -63.44 -9.51
N GLY A 351 -75.69 -64.35 -8.52
CA GLY A 351 -76.45 -65.58 -8.73
C GLY A 351 -76.22 -66.72 -7.74
N PRO A 352 -77.05 -67.79 -7.84
CA PRO A 352 -77.11 -68.88 -6.84
C PRO A 352 -75.81 -69.66 -6.66
N ASN A 353 -74.92 -69.68 -7.67
CA ASN A 353 -73.65 -70.43 -7.64
C ASN A 353 -72.40 -69.54 -7.56
N GLY A 354 -72.56 -68.21 -7.65
CA GLY A 354 -71.45 -67.26 -7.75
C GLY A 354 -71.28 -66.37 -6.51
N ASN A 355 -72.31 -66.25 -5.66
CA ASN A 355 -72.31 -65.30 -4.56
C ASN A 355 -71.14 -65.51 -3.59
N GLY A 356 -70.42 -64.43 -3.28
CA GLY A 356 -69.30 -64.44 -2.34
C GLY A 356 -67.95 -64.82 -2.94
N LYS A 357 -67.88 -65.16 -4.23
CA LYS A 357 -66.63 -65.46 -4.95
C LYS A 357 -65.84 -64.19 -5.28
N VAL A 358 -64.55 -64.37 -5.47
CA VAL A 358 -63.59 -63.33 -5.89
C VAL A 358 -63.08 -63.60 -7.32
N LEU A 359 -62.42 -62.62 -7.93
CA LEU A 359 -61.76 -62.75 -9.22
C LEU A 359 -60.77 -63.93 -9.21
N GLY A 360 -60.91 -64.83 -10.18
CA GLY A 360 -60.11 -66.05 -10.30
C GLY A 360 -60.76 -67.31 -9.70
N ASP A 361 -61.82 -67.19 -8.91
CA ASP A 361 -62.57 -68.36 -8.43
C ASP A 361 -63.36 -69.03 -9.56
N ALA A 362 -63.41 -70.36 -9.56
CA ALA A 362 -64.28 -71.11 -10.47
C ALA A 362 -65.76 -70.74 -10.24
N CYS A 363 -66.48 -70.32 -11.29
CA CYS A 363 -67.85 -69.83 -11.23
C CYS A 363 -68.94 -70.90 -11.51
N GLY A 364 -68.66 -72.17 -11.23
CA GLY A 364 -69.52 -73.31 -11.55
C GLY A 364 -69.12 -73.97 -12.88
N THR A 365 -69.75 -75.10 -13.22
CA THR A 365 -69.34 -75.94 -14.37
C THR A 365 -69.99 -75.58 -15.70
N GLY A 366 -70.85 -74.55 -15.75
CA GLY A 366 -71.63 -74.20 -16.95
C GLY A 366 -72.57 -75.34 -17.36
N GLU A 367 -73.87 -75.20 -17.10
CA GLU A 367 -74.90 -76.00 -17.79
C GLU A 367 -75.47 -75.22 -18.98
#